data_AF-W2ZR71-F1
#
_entry.id   AF-W2ZR71-F1
#
_cell.length_a   1.000
_cell.length_b   1.000
_cell.length_c   1.000
_cell.angle_alpha   90.00
_cell.angle_beta   90.00
_cell.angle_gamma   90.00
#
_symmetry.space_group_name_H-M   'P 1'
#
loop_
_entity.id
_entity.type
_entity.pdbx_description
1 polymer ?
#
loop_
_entity_poly.entity_id
_entity_poly.type
_entity_poly.pdbx_seq_one_letter_code
_entity_poly.pdbx_strand_id
1 'polypeptide(L)'
;MATKDRKVKLVSMDGEAFEVEAKVAAMSKLVQTLVDDEQEGEEVQEIPLPNVKSHVLAKVVEFCQHHKDTPMAEIQKPLKSNVLSESVDGWDAKFVEVTDHELLFELILAANYMDIKSLLDLSCAKVACMIKGKTPEDIRATFGITEEFTEEEQQRILEENKWCEDV
;
A
#
# COMPACT_ATOMS: atom_id res chain seq x y z
N MET A 1 -13.80 -32.86 1.40
CA MET A 1 -13.69 -32.29 2.76
C MET A 1 -13.94 -30.80 2.60
N ALA A 2 -15.07 -30.30 3.13
CA ALA A 2 -15.34 -28.87 3.10
C ALA A 2 -14.25 -28.18 3.92
N THR A 3 -13.40 -27.38 3.28
CA THR A 3 -12.50 -26.49 4.00
C THR A 3 -13.38 -25.60 4.86
N LYS A 4 -13.39 -25.82 6.19
CA LYS A 4 -14.07 -24.94 7.12
C LYS A 4 -13.62 -23.52 6.80
N ASP A 5 -14.57 -22.62 6.57
CA ASP A 5 -14.35 -21.18 6.49
C ASP A 5 -13.89 -20.69 7.88
N ARG A 6 -12.65 -21.00 8.25
CA ARG A 6 -12.02 -20.48 9.47
C ARG A 6 -12.00 -18.97 9.30
N LYS A 7 -12.56 -18.25 10.26
CA LYS A 7 -12.57 -16.80 10.30
C LYS A 7 -11.62 -16.32 11.37
N VAL A 8 -11.10 -15.12 11.18
CA VAL A 8 -10.24 -14.42 12.14
C VAL A 8 -10.76 -13.00 12.28
N LYS A 9 -10.48 -12.39 13.43
CA LYS A 9 -10.96 -11.07 13.77
C LYS A 9 -9.77 -10.11 13.87
N LEU A 10 -9.63 -9.21 12.91
CA LEU A 10 -8.58 -8.21 12.90
C LEU A 10 -9.05 -7.00 13.69
N VAL A 11 -8.34 -6.64 14.77
CA VAL A 11 -8.70 -5.49 15.61
C VAL A 11 -7.79 -4.32 15.27
N SER A 12 -8.35 -3.24 14.74
CA SER A 12 -7.64 -2.01 14.42
C SER A 12 -7.08 -1.29 15.65
N MET A 13 -6.22 -0.31 15.41
CA MET A 13 -5.71 0.63 16.43
C MET A 13 -6.83 1.32 17.22
N ASP A 14 -7.95 1.60 16.58
CA ASP A 14 -9.09 2.29 17.18
C ASP A 14 -10.03 1.34 17.96
N GLY A 15 -9.68 0.05 18.01
CA GLY A 15 -10.45 -0.99 18.72
C GLY A 15 -11.61 -1.57 17.91
N GLU A 16 -11.82 -1.13 16.67
CA GLU A 16 -12.82 -1.72 15.77
C GLU A 16 -12.32 -3.07 15.24
N ALA A 17 -13.23 -4.03 15.18
CA ALA A 17 -12.92 -5.40 14.85
C ALA A 17 -13.55 -5.84 13.53
N PHE A 18 -12.74 -6.41 12.63
CA PHE A 18 -13.11 -6.84 11.30
C PHE A 18 -13.04 -8.37 11.22
N GLU A 19 -14.20 -9.02 11.08
CA GLU A 19 -14.26 -10.47 10.89
C GLU A 19 -14.04 -10.83 9.42
N VAL A 20 -12.95 -11.54 9.13
CA VAL A 20 -12.53 -11.90 7.77
C VAL A 20 -12.24 -13.39 7.65
N GLU A 21 -12.39 -13.94 6.45
CA GLU A 21 -11.98 -15.32 6.17
C GLU A 21 -10.46 -15.46 6.37
N ALA A 22 -10.00 -16.55 6.97
CA ALA A 22 -8.58 -16.81 7.21
C ALA A 22 -7.78 -16.79 5.90
N LYS A 23 -8.37 -17.21 4.76
CA LYS A 23 -7.74 -17.13 3.44
C LYS A 23 -7.46 -15.69 2.99
N VAL A 24 -8.39 -14.79 3.29
CA VAL A 24 -8.27 -13.35 3.00
C VAL A 24 -7.21 -12.74 3.91
N ALA A 25 -7.26 -13.09 5.19
CA ALA A 25 -6.31 -12.62 6.19
C ALA A 25 -4.88 -13.13 5.92
N ALA A 26 -4.73 -14.35 5.39
CA ALA A 26 -3.45 -14.97 5.05
C ALA A 26 -2.70 -14.29 3.90
N MET A 27 -3.32 -13.34 3.20
CA MET A 27 -2.59 -12.46 2.27
C MET A 27 -1.58 -11.56 2.99
N SER A 28 -1.82 -11.27 4.28
CA SER A 28 -0.84 -10.69 5.17
C SER A 28 0.04 -11.81 5.75
N LYS A 29 1.35 -11.76 5.50
CA LYS A 29 2.26 -12.74 6.08
C LYS A 29 2.35 -12.62 7.61
N LEU A 30 2.20 -11.41 8.14
CA LEU A 30 2.10 -11.17 9.57
C LEU A 30 0.92 -11.96 10.16
N VAL A 31 -0.27 -11.78 9.59
CA VAL A 31 -1.48 -12.47 10.05
C VAL A 31 -1.38 -13.97 9.81
N GLN A 32 -0.87 -14.41 8.66
CA GLN A 32 -0.66 -15.83 8.35
C GLN A 32 0.18 -16.52 9.43
N THR A 33 1.32 -15.92 9.81
CA THR A 33 2.20 -16.48 10.84
C THR A 33 1.48 -16.61 12.19
N LEU A 34 0.69 -15.59 12.57
CA LEU A 34 -0.08 -15.61 13.82
C LEU A 34 -1.20 -16.65 13.81
N VAL A 35 -1.83 -16.90 12.65
CA VAL A 35 -2.88 -17.92 12.49
C VAL A 35 -2.31 -19.32 12.51
N ASP A 36 -1.13 -19.53 11.91
CA ASP A 36 -0.46 -20.83 11.84
C ASP A 36 0.15 -21.27 13.18
N ASP A 37 0.61 -20.31 14.01
CA ASP A 37 1.15 -20.57 15.35
C ASP A 37 0.07 -20.98 16.37
N GLU A 38 -1.20 -20.68 16.10
CA GLU A 38 -2.31 -20.99 16.99
C GLU A 38 -2.87 -22.41 16.76
N GLN A 39 -2.71 -23.27 17.77
CA GLN A 39 -3.27 -24.63 17.76
C GLN A 39 -4.78 -24.59 17.54
N GLU A 40 -5.30 -25.52 16.71
CA GLU A 40 -6.73 -25.62 16.36
C GLU A 40 -7.65 -25.54 17.59
N GLY A 41 -8.19 -24.35 17.84
CA GLY A 41 -9.28 -24.08 18.77
C GLY A 41 -10.58 -23.79 18.00
N GLU A 42 -11.72 -23.96 18.67
CA GLU A 42 -13.04 -23.62 18.08
C GLU A 42 -13.33 -22.10 18.10
N GLU A 43 -12.53 -21.31 18.81
CA GLU A 43 -12.71 -19.86 18.95
C GLU A 43 -12.10 -19.08 17.78
N VAL A 44 -12.76 -17.98 17.40
CA VAL A 44 -12.27 -17.05 16.38
C VAL A 44 -11.08 -16.28 16.96
N GLN A 45 -9.90 -16.46 16.37
CA GLN A 45 -8.69 -15.76 16.78
C GLN A 45 -8.86 -14.24 16.62
N GLU A 46 -8.56 -13.49 17.68
CA GLU A 46 -8.48 -12.03 17.64
C GLU A 46 -7.02 -11.58 17.45
N ILE A 47 -6.76 -10.83 16.38
CA ILE A 47 -5.42 -10.36 16.01
C ILE A 47 -5.40 -8.83 16.13
N PRO A 48 -4.74 -8.26 17.16
CA PRO A 48 -4.62 -6.82 17.31
C PRO A 48 -3.59 -6.24 16.35
N LEU A 49 -3.97 -5.17 15.65
CA LEU A 49 -3.17 -4.40 14.70
C LEU A 49 -3.06 -2.94 15.20
N PRO A 50 -2.25 -2.69 16.26
CA PRO A 50 -2.20 -1.39 16.93
C PRO A 50 -1.63 -0.24 16.07
N ASN A 51 -1.06 -0.55 14.90
CA ASN A 51 -0.47 0.43 13.99
C ASN A 51 -1.35 0.70 12.76
N VAL A 52 -2.58 0.17 12.71
CA VAL A 52 -3.47 0.31 11.56
C VAL A 52 -4.81 0.87 12.02
N LYS A 53 -5.14 2.10 11.59
CA LYS A 53 -6.44 2.74 11.87
C LYS A 53 -7.59 1.98 11.22
N SER A 54 -8.80 2.11 11.76
CA SER A 54 -10.01 1.43 11.27
C SER A 54 -10.26 1.60 9.77
N HIS A 55 -10.23 2.83 9.28
CA HIS A 55 -10.57 3.12 7.88
C HIS A 55 -9.52 2.59 6.90
N VAL A 56 -8.25 2.56 7.31
CA VAL A 56 -7.14 1.97 6.54
C VAL A 56 -7.29 0.45 6.54
N LEU A 57 -7.59 -0.15 7.69
CA LEU A 57 -7.79 -1.60 7.79
C LEU A 57 -8.96 -2.06 6.92
N ALA A 58 -10.07 -1.30 6.89
CA ALA A 58 -11.20 -1.58 6.01
C ALA A 58 -10.78 -1.62 4.53
N LYS A 59 -9.92 -0.69 4.09
CA LYS A 59 -9.35 -0.68 2.74
C LYS A 59 -8.42 -1.84 2.47
N VAL A 60 -7.56 -2.19 3.42
CA VAL A 60 -6.69 -3.38 3.31
C VAL A 60 -7.53 -4.65 3.18
N VAL A 61 -8.59 -4.79 3.97
CA VAL A 61 -9.51 -5.94 3.89
C VAL A 61 -10.24 -5.98 2.55
N GLU A 62 -10.70 -4.84 2.03
CA GLU A 62 -11.30 -4.74 0.68
C GLU A 62 -10.34 -5.27 -0.40
N PHE A 63 -9.07 -4.86 -0.34
CA PHE A 63 -8.01 -5.34 -1.23
C PHE A 63 -7.78 -6.85 -1.12
N CYS A 64 -7.59 -7.34 0.10
CA CYS A 64 -7.38 -8.77 0.32
C CYS A 64 -8.59 -9.60 -0.14
N GLN A 65 -9.81 -9.11 0.07
CA GLN A 65 -11.02 -9.80 -0.36
C GLN A 65 -11.10 -9.91 -1.89
N HIS A 66 -10.70 -8.86 -2.61
CA HIS A 66 -10.67 -8.87 -4.06
C HIS A 66 -9.64 -9.86 -4.63
N HIS A 67 -8.45 -9.93 -4.02
CA HIS A 67 -7.33 -10.73 -4.52
C HIS A 67 -7.18 -12.11 -3.89
N LYS A 68 -8.10 -12.53 -3.01
CA LYS A 68 -8.02 -13.83 -2.33
C LYS A 68 -7.97 -15.03 -3.28
N ASP A 69 -8.71 -14.94 -4.39
CA ASP A 69 -8.83 -16.01 -5.39
C ASP A 69 -7.96 -15.75 -6.62
N THR A 70 -7.67 -14.48 -6.92
CA THR A 70 -6.87 -14.05 -8.07
C THR A 70 -5.78 -13.08 -7.59
N PRO A 71 -4.56 -13.58 -7.33
CA PRO A 71 -3.45 -12.75 -6.92
C PRO A 71 -3.15 -11.66 -7.96
N MET A 72 -2.85 -10.45 -7.47
CA MET A 72 -2.44 -9.34 -8.32
C MET A 72 -1.19 -9.71 -9.13
N ALA A 73 -1.15 -9.33 -10.39
CA ALA A 73 0.03 -9.51 -11.23
C ALA A 73 1.20 -8.66 -10.72
N GLU A 74 2.43 -9.13 -10.96
CA GLU A 74 3.60 -8.33 -10.63
C GLU A 74 3.65 -7.06 -11.49
N ILE A 75 3.76 -5.91 -10.82
CA ILE A 75 3.89 -4.62 -11.48
C ILE A 75 5.30 -4.52 -12.07
N GLN A 76 5.38 -4.21 -13.36
CA GLN A 76 6.67 -4.06 -14.04
C GLN A 76 7.46 -2.88 -13.48
N LYS A 77 8.75 -3.12 -13.20
CA LYS A 77 9.71 -2.11 -12.73
C LYS A 77 10.85 -2.01 -13.75
N PRO A 78 11.17 -0.81 -14.30
CA PRO A 78 10.49 0.47 -14.09
C PRO A 78 9.10 0.52 -14.75
N LEU A 79 8.24 1.42 -14.26
CA LEU A 79 6.91 1.65 -14.82
C LEU A 79 7.02 2.16 -16.26
N LYS A 80 6.29 1.53 -17.19
CA LYS A 80 6.25 1.91 -18.61
C LYS A 80 5.68 3.31 -18.80
N SER A 81 4.60 3.61 -18.08
CA SER A 81 3.82 4.84 -18.22
C SER A 81 3.71 5.59 -16.89
N ASN A 82 3.33 6.86 -16.94
CA ASN A 82 2.88 7.61 -15.77
C ASN A 82 1.39 7.35 -15.46
N VAL A 83 0.66 6.65 -16.34
CA VAL A 83 -0.72 6.23 -16.14
C VAL A 83 -0.74 4.83 -15.51
N LEU A 84 -1.16 4.74 -14.25
CA LEU A 84 -1.14 3.49 -13.48
C LEU A 84 -2.02 2.40 -14.13
N SER A 85 -3.18 2.75 -14.68
CA SER A 85 -4.11 1.81 -15.34
C SER A 85 -3.55 1.15 -16.61
N GLU A 86 -2.41 1.62 -17.14
CA GLU A 86 -1.68 0.92 -18.22
C GLU A 86 -0.73 -0.15 -17.68
N SER A 87 -0.47 -0.16 -16.37
CA SER A 87 0.49 -1.05 -15.71
C SER A 87 -0.16 -2.06 -14.76
N VAL A 88 -1.40 -1.82 -14.33
CA VAL A 88 -2.16 -2.67 -13.40
C VAL A 88 -3.61 -2.82 -13.87
N ASP A 89 -4.39 -3.71 -13.23
CA ASP A 89 -5.81 -3.88 -13.57
C ASP A 89 -6.62 -2.59 -13.29
N GLY A 90 -7.75 -2.43 -13.98
CA GLY A 90 -8.63 -1.28 -13.79
C GLY A 90 -9.18 -1.18 -12.36
N TRP A 91 -9.44 -2.31 -11.69
CA TRP A 91 -9.86 -2.31 -10.29
C TRP A 91 -8.73 -1.80 -9.38
N ASP A 92 -7.51 -2.32 -9.56
CA ASP A 92 -6.32 -1.91 -8.79
C ASP A 92 -6.03 -0.42 -8.95
N ALA A 93 -6.07 0.06 -10.20
CA ALA A 93 -5.82 1.46 -10.51
C ALA A 93 -6.84 2.38 -9.81
N LYS A 94 -8.11 1.96 -9.77
CA LYS A 94 -9.20 2.69 -9.11
C LYS A 94 -9.16 2.55 -7.60
N PHE A 95 -8.70 1.42 -7.07
CA PHE A 95 -8.56 1.17 -5.65
C PHE A 95 -7.55 2.13 -5.01
N VAL A 96 -6.40 2.37 -5.67
CA VAL A 96 -5.41 3.38 -5.26
C VAL A 96 -5.61 4.75 -5.91
N GLU A 97 -6.72 4.95 -6.65
CA GLU A 97 -7.18 6.27 -7.06
C GLU A 97 -7.81 6.97 -5.86
N VAL A 98 -6.99 7.21 -4.84
CA VAL A 98 -7.40 7.84 -3.61
C VAL A 98 -7.36 9.35 -3.82
N THR A 99 -8.44 10.04 -3.46
CA THR A 99 -8.55 11.50 -3.46
C THR A 99 -7.70 12.17 -2.39
N ASP A 100 -7.15 11.39 -1.47
CA ASP A 100 -6.42 11.83 -0.29
C ASP A 100 -5.02 11.18 -0.25
N HIS A 101 -3.98 12.01 -0.28
CA HIS A 101 -2.60 11.55 -0.18
C HIS A 101 -2.30 10.96 1.21
N GLU A 102 -2.95 11.44 2.27
CA GLU A 102 -2.75 10.94 3.63
C GLU A 102 -3.12 9.46 3.71
N LEU A 103 -4.31 9.11 3.23
CA LEU A 103 -4.77 7.73 3.18
C LEU A 103 -3.86 6.83 2.34
N LEU A 104 -3.29 7.33 1.23
CA LEU A 104 -2.34 6.55 0.42
C LEU A 104 -1.06 6.24 1.22
N PHE A 105 -0.52 7.20 1.97
CA PHE A 105 0.65 6.96 2.82
C PHE A 105 0.34 6.03 3.98
N GLU A 106 -0.81 6.18 4.62
CA GLU A 106 -1.26 5.26 5.67
C GLU A 106 -1.43 3.83 5.12
N LEU A 107 -1.94 3.68 3.89
CA LEU A 107 -2.07 2.39 3.22
C LEU A 107 -0.71 1.75 2.93
N ILE A 108 0.29 2.54 2.52
CA ILE A 108 1.68 2.08 2.35
C ILE A 108 2.25 1.57 3.69
N LEU A 109 2.08 2.33 4.77
CA LEU A 109 2.55 1.96 6.10
C LEU A 109 1.87 0.69 6.61
N ALA A 110 0.55 0.58 6.45
CA ALA A 110 -0.23 -0.59 6.83
C ALA A 110 0.17 -1.83 6.01
N ALA A 111 0.33 -1.68 4.68
CA ALA A 111 0.75 -2.78 3.80
C ALA A 111 2.15 -3.29 4.15
N ASN A 112 3.08 -2.39 4.50
CA ASN A 112 4.41 -2.77 4.98
C ASN A 112 4.35 -3.45 6.35
N TYR A 113 3.58 -2.90 7.30
CA TYR A 113 3.43 -3.47 8.64
C TYR A 113 2.82 -4.88 8.61
N MET A 114 1.78 -5.07 7.79
CA MET A 114 1.09 -6.35 7.62
C MET A 114 1.82 -7.30 6.64
N ASP A 115 2.92 -6.87 6.04
CA ASP A 115 3.69 -7.60 5.01
C ASP A 115 2.81 -8.13 3.87
N ILE A 116 2.11 -7.20 3.21
CA ILE A 116 1.30 -7.44 2.01
C ILE A 116 2.03 -6.81 0.82
N LYS A 117 2.96 -7.57 0.24
CA LYS A 117 3.85 -7.09 -0.84
C LYS A 117 3.10 -6.52 -2.05
N SER A 118 2.02 -7.15 -2.49
CA SER A 118 1.24 -6.70 -3.65
C SER A 118 0.63 -5.32 -3.42
N LEU A 119 -0.01 -5.11 -2.26
CA LEU A 119 -0.59 -3.82 -1.88
C LEU A 119 0.48 -2.72 -1.72
N LEU A 120 1.63 -3.09 -1.14
CA LEU A 120 2.77 -2.18 -1.02
C LEU A 120 3.29 -1.76 -2.41
N ASP A 121 3.52 -2.72 -3.30
CA ASP A 121 3.99 -2.44 -4.66
C ASP A 121 2.99 -1.56 -5.44
N LEU A 122 1.68 -1.83 -5.32
CA LEU A 122 0.63 -1.05 -5.97
C LEU A 122 0.58 0.40 -5.48
N SER A 123 0.65 0.59 -4.16
CA SER A 123 0.60 1.93 -3.56
C SER A 123 1.87 2.73 -3.88
N CYS A 124 3.04 2.08 -3.85
CA CYS A 124 4.30 2.69 -4.28
C CYS A 124 4.30 3.03 -5.77
N ALA A 125 3.72 2.18 -6.62
CA ALA A 125 3.59 2.45 -8.05
C ALA A 125 2.73 3.70 -8.29
N LYS A 126 1.64 3.89 -7.53
CA LYS A 126 0.83 5.12 -7.59
C LYS A 126 1.64 6.36 -7.25
N VAL A 127 2.42 6.34 -6.16
CA VAL A 127 3.31 7.47 -5.79
C VAL A 127 4.36 7.72 -6.87
N ALA A 128 4.95 6.66 -7.43
CA ALA A 128 5.92 6.80 -8.52
C ALA A 128 5.30 7.43 -9.78
N CYS A 129 4.06 7.06 -10.14
CA CYS A 129 3.30 7.71 -11.22
C CYS A 129 3.07 9.21 -10.96
N MET A 130 2.85 9.61 -9.71
CA MET A 130 2.65 11.02 -9.34
C MET A 130 3.94 11.85 -9.41
N ILE A 131 5.10 11.22 -9.28
CA ILE A 131 6.42 11.87 -9.34
C ILE A 131 6.94 11.90 -10.79
N LYS A 132 6.70 10.84 -11.56
CA LYS A 132 7.25 10.65 -12.90
C LYS A 132 6.81 11.78 -13.84
N GLY A 133 7.77 12.57 -14.32
CA GLY A 133 7.55 13.65 -15.29
C GLY A 133 7.04 14.96 -14.68
N LYS A 134 6.99 15.08 -13.34
CA LYS A 134 6.74 16.35 -12.65
C LYS A 134 8.06 17.06 -12.33
N THR A 135 8.03 18.39 -12.25
CA THR A 135 9.21 19.16 -11.82
C THR A 135 9.39 19.05 -10.30
N PRO A 136 10.59 19.33 -9.77
CA PRO A 136 10.83 19.37 -8.32
C PRO A 136 9.85 20.28 -7.57
N GLU A 137 9.47 21.41 -8.15
CA GLU A 137 8.53 22.37 -7.58
C GLU A 137 7.11 21.78 -7.50
N ASP A 138 6.64 21.15 -8.58
CA ASP A 138 5.34 20.49 -8.60
C ASP A 138 5.26 19.33 -7.59
N ILE A 139 6.36 18.58 -7.43
CA ILE A 139 6.47 17.51 -6.43
C ILE A 139 6.36 18.12 -5.03
N ARG A 140 7.14 19.17 -4.74
CA ARG A 140 7.08 19.86 -3.43
C ARG A 140 5.68 20.37 -3.12
N ALA A 141 5.02 21.00 -4.09
CA ALA A 141 3.65 21.47 -3.94
C ALA A 141 2.65 20.31 -3.73
N THR A 142 2.79 19.22 -4.48
CA THR A 142 1.91 18.04 -4.39
C THR A 142 2.01 17.34 -3.03
N PHE A 143 3.22 17.28 -2.45
CA PHE A 143 3.49 16.59 -1.19
C PHE A 143 3.61 17.52 0.03
N GLY A 144 3.38 18.83 -0.15
CA GLY A 144 3.46 19.81 0.95
C GLY A 144 4.86 19.94 1.55
N ILE A 145 5.91 19.69 0.77
CA ILE A 145 7.30 19.75 1.21
C ILE A 145 7.75 21.21 1.22
N THR A 146 8.24 21.70 2.36
CA THR A 146 8.80 23.04 2.48
C THR A 146 10.14 23.16 1.75
N GLU A 147 10.40 24.32 1.17
CA GLU A 147 11.68 24.63 0.52
C GLU A 147 12.77 24.79 1.58
N GLU A 148 13.62 23.76 1.72
CA GLU A 148 14.71 23.73 2.71
C GLU A 148 16.07 24.20 2.16
N PHE A 149 16.16 24.44 0.84
CA PHE A 149 17.41 24.82 0.19
C PHE A 149 17.50 26.33 0.00
N THR A 150 18.70 26.87 0.24
CA THR A 150 19.04 28.24 -0.16
C THR A 150 19.19 28.34 -1.68
N GLU A 151 19.05 29.55 -2.24
CA GLU A 151 19.19 29.78 -3.69
C GLU A 151 20.55 29.31 -4.23
N GLU A 152 21.63 29.48 -3.45
CA GLU A 152 22.97 29.01 -3.81
C GLU A 152 23.04 27.48 -3.87
N GLU A 153 22.40 26.77 -2.93
CA GLU A 153 22.36 25.31 -2.93
C GLU A 153 21.52 24.76 -4.09
N GLN A 154 20.41 25.42 -4.44
CA GLN A 154 19.60 25.03 -5.60
C GLN A 154 20.39 25.18 -6.90
N GLN A 155 21.12 26.29 -7.09
CA GLN A 155 21.95 26.49 -8.27
C GLN A 155 23.04 25.43 -8.37
N ARG A 156 23.72 25.11 -7.26
CA ARG A 156 24.72 24.04 -7.23
C ARG A 156 24.14 22.68 -7.57
N ILE A 157 22.99 22.31 -6.99
CA ILE A 157 22.31 21.04 -7.28
C ILE A 157 21.86 21.00 -8.75
N LEU A 158 21.38 22.11 -9.30
CA LEU A 158 20.99 22.19 -10.72
C LEU A 158 22.22 22.01 -11.63
N GLU A 159 23.33 22.70 -11.35
CA GLU A 159 24.59 22.55 -12.08
C GLU A 159 25.16 21.14 -11.99
N GLU A 160 25.11 20.53 -10.81
CA GLU A 160 25.53 19.14 -10.57
C GLU A 160 24.62 18.12 -11.26
N ASN A 161 23.37 18.46 -11.59
CA ASN A 161 22.42 17.56 -12.28
C ASN A 161 22.26 17.84 -13.78
N LYS A 162 22.91 18.86 -14.35
CA LYS A 162 22.86 19.17 -15.80
C LYS A 162 23.24 17.99 -16.69
N TRP A 163 24.12 17.09 -16.23
CA TRP A 163 24.51 15.89 -16.97
C TRP A 163 23.36 14.90 -17.23
N CYS A 164 22.26 14.97 -16.48
CA CYS A 164 21.07 14.16 -16.70
C CYS A 164 20.13 14.74 -17.77
N GLU A 165 20.25 16.04 -18.10
CA GLU A 165 19.36 16.72 -19.06
C GLU A 165 19.85 16.57 -20.51
N ASP A 166 21.13 16.24 -20.70
CA ASP A 166 21.78 16.08 -22.02
C ASP A 166 21.65 14.67 -22.65
N VAL A 167 20.72 13.82 -22.16
CA VAL A 167 20.53 12.42 -22.63
C VAL A 167 19.18 12.22 -23.31
#